data_AF-A0A0P0F0F8-F1
#
_entry.id   AF-A0A0P0F0F8-F1
#
_cell.length_a   1.000
_cell.length_b   1.000
_cell.length_c   1.000
_cell.angle_alpha   90.00
_cell.angle_beta   90.00
_cell.angle_gamma   90.00
#
_symmetry.space_group_name_H-M   'P 1'
#
loop_
_entity.id
_entity.type
_entity.pdbx_description
1 polymer ?
#
loop_
_entity_poly.entity_id
_entity_poly.type
_entity_poly.pdbx_seq_one_letter_code
_entity_poly.pdbx_strand_id
1 'polypeptide(L)' 'MVHLHKSLESEASKAAEREGRSLDQFVNEAVEEKLRHAQRHVTAIRDRGAPLDEDAVERA' A
#
# COMPACT_ATOMS: atom_id res chain seq x y z
N MET A 1 -10.75 11.05 -7.53
CA MET A 1 -11.14 11.79 -6.31
C MET A 1 -11.63 10.79 -5.28
N VAL A 2 -10.88 10.62 -4.18
CA VAL A 2 -11.22 9.67 -3.11
C VAL A 2 -12.39 10.24 -2.31
N HIS A 3 -13.45 9.46 -2.12
CA HIS A 3 -14.60 9.88 -1.31
C HIS A 3 -14.41 9.39 0.12
N LEU A 4 -14.20 10.32 1.05
CA LEU A 4 -14.12 10.03 2.48
C LEU A 4 -15.51 10.16 3.12
N HIS A 5 -15.77 9.35 4.13
CA HIS A 5 -16.92 9.57 4.99
C HIS A 5 -16.76 10.91 5.73
N LYS A 6 -17.83 11.68 5.93
CA LYS A 6 -17.77 13.05 6.48
C LYS A 6 -17.00 13.17 7.80
N SER A 7 -17.11 12.16 8.67
CA SER A 7 -16.35 12.11 9.93
C SER A 7 -14.84 11.98 9.69
N LEU A 8 -14.45 11.12 8.76
CA LEU A 8 -13.06 10.85 8.40
C LEU A 8 -12.45 12.00 7.60
N GLU A 9 -13.24 12.66 6.76
CA GLU A 9 -12.84 13.85 6.01
C GLU A 9 -12.48 15.00 6.96
N SER A 10 -13.26 15.22 8.01
CA SER A 10 -12.97 16.25 9.02
C SER A 10 -11.68 15.97 9.78
N GLU A 11 -11.42 14.71 10.14
CA GLU A 11 -10.18 14.31 10.83
C GLU A 11 -8.97 14.43 9.90
N ALA A 12 -9.09 13.98 8.65
CA ALA A 12 -8.03 14.07 7.65
C ALA A 12 -7.71 15.52 7.29
N SER A 13 -8.71 16.41 7.23
CA SER A 13 -8.48 17.85 6.98
C SER A 13 -7.68 18.49 8.12
N LYS A 14 -8.04 18.21 9.38
CA LYS A 14 -7.30 18.70 10.55
C LYS A 14 -5.86 18.18 10.58
N ALA A 15 -5.64 16.93 10.17
CA ALA A 15 -4.31 16.35 10.07
C ALA A 15 -3.49 17.03 8.96
N ALA A 16 -4.07 17.21 7.78
CA ALA A 16 -3.43 17.89 6.65
C ALA A 16 -3.04 19.34 7.01
N GLU A 17 -3.93 20.08 7.66
CA GLU A 17 -3.67 21.47 8.13
C GLU A 17 -2.51 21.54 9.11
N ARG A 18 -2.41 20.60 10.07
CA ARG A 18 -1.28 20.54 11.03
C ARG A 18 0.06 20.34 10.35
N GLU A 19 0.05 19.71 9.18
CA GLU A 19 1.23 19.41 8.38
C GLU A 19 1.46 20.43 7.27
N GLY A 20 0.61 21.47 7.17
CA GLY A 20 0.70 22.49 6.13
C GLY A 20 0.44 21.95 4.72
N ARG A 21 -0.26 20.83 4.60
CA ARG A 21 -0.55 20.13 3.35
C ARG A 21 -2.01 20.31 2.95
N SER A 22 -2.31 20.16 1.66
CA SER A 22 -3.69 20.03 1.20
C SER A 22 -4.24 18.65 1.58
N LEU A 23 -5.55 18.56 1.80
CA LEU A 23 -6.23 17.28 2.08
C LEU A 23 -5.96 16.24 0.98
N ASP A 24 -5.99 16.66 -0.29
CA ASP A 24 -5.76 15.76 -1.42
C ASP A 24 -4.32 15.20 -1.42
N GLN A 25 -3.32 16.06 -1.17
CA GLN A 25 -1.92 15.62 -1.06
C GLN A 25 -1.73 14.65 0.11
N PHE A 26 -2.28 14.98 1.28
CA PHE A 26 -2.20 14.17 2.48
C PHE A 26 -2.82 12.77 2.27
N VAL A 27 -4.03 12.72 1.69
CA VAL A 27 -4.74 11.47 1.45
C VAL A 27 -4.05 10.64 0.37
N ASN A 28 -3.62 11.25 -0.74
CA ASN A 28 -2.98 10.52 -1.83
C ASN A 28 -1.66 9.87 -1.39
N GLU A 29 -0.82 10.60 -0.64
CA GLU A 29 0.45 10.08 -0.14
C GLU A 29 0.25 8.90 0.83
N ALA A 30 -0.72 9.03 1.75
CA ALA A 30 -1.07 7.96 2.69
C ALA A 30 -1.60 6.71 1.96
N VAL A 31 -2.44 6.88 0.94
CA VAL A 31 -2.96 5.78 0.11
C VAL A 31 -1.82 5.10 -0.65
N GLU A 32 -0.93 5.86 -1.28
CA GLU A 32 0.22 5.31 -1.99
C GLU A 32 1.16 4.52 -1.08
N GLU A 33 1.44 5.03 0.13
CA GLU A 33 2.28 4.32 1.09
C GLU A 33 1.68 2.97 1.47
N LYS A 34 0.37 2.94 1.77
CA LYS A 34 -0.34 1.70 2.09
C LYS A 34 -0.40 0.74 0.91
N LEU A 35 -0.59 1.24 -0.31
CA LEU A 35 -0.54 0.42 -1.53
C LEU A 35 0.84 -0.18 -1.75
N ARG A 36 1.92 0.61 -1.60
CA ARG A 36 3.31 0.11 -1.68
C ARG A 36 3.57 -0.97 -0.64
N HIS A 37 3.09 -0.78 0.58
CA HIS A 37 3.23 -1.75 1.66
C HIS A 37 2.44 -3.04 1.39
N ALA A 38 1.19 -2.92 0.95
CA ALA A 38 0.36 -4.06 0.56
C ALA A 38 0.97 -4.85 -0.61
N GLN A 39 1.49 -4.16 -1.64
CA GLN A 39 2.17 -4.79 -2.76
C GLN A 39 3.40 -5.57 -2.32
N ARG A 40 4.23 -5.03 -1.42
CA ARG A 40 5.38 -5.76 -0.87
C ARG A 40 4.98 -7.06 -0.17
N HIS A 41 3.87 -7.04 0.59
CA HIS A 41 3.36 -8.26 1.22
C HIS A 41 2.84 -9.28 0.21
N VAL A 42 2.17 -8.83 -0.85
CA VAL A 42 1.71 -9.71 -1.94
C VAL A 42 2.90 -10.33 -2.67
N THR A 43 3.94 -9.54 -2.98
CA THR A 43 5.17 -10.05 -3.60
C THR A 43 5.88 -11.05 -2.68
N ALA A 44 6.00 -10.77 -1.38
CA ALA A 44 6.61 -11.69 -0.43
C ALA A 44 5.85 -13.02 -0.28
N ILE A 45 4.52 -13.02 -0.45
CA ILE A 45 3.71 -14.26 -0.47
C ILE A 45 3.89 -15.00 -1.80
N ARG A 46 3.93 -14.26 -2.92
CA ARG A 46 4.16 -14.84 -4.25
C ARG A 46 5.55 -15.49 -4.34
N ASP A 47 6.57 -14.88 -3.75
CA ASP A 47 7.94 -15.41 -3.71
C ASP A 47 8.08 -16.61 -2.75
N ARG A 48 7.23 -16.71 -1.71
CA ARG A 48 7.11 -17.94 -0.90
C ARG A 48 6.36 -19.08 -1.60
N GLY A 49 5.65 -18.78 -2.69
CA GLY A 49 4.97 -19.73 -3.55
C GLY A 49 5.74 -20.07 -4.83
N ALA A 50 6.96 -19.54 -5.02
CA ALA A 50 7.83 -20.01 -6.08
C ALA A 50 8.34 -21.41 -5.70
N PRO A 51 8.02 -22.47 -6.45
CA PRO A 51 8.73 -23.73 -6.26
C PRO A 51 10.20 -23.44 -6.55
N LEU A 52 11.06 -23.64 -5.55
CA LEU A 52 12.43 -24.01 -5.83
C LEU A 52 12.36 -25.35 -6.57
N ASP A 53 12.97 -25.39 -7.75
CA ASP A 53 13.11 -26.52 -8.67
C ASP A 53 11.94 -26.89 -9.58
N GLU A 54 11.98 -26.34 -10.80
CA GLU A 54 11.55 -27.09 -11.99
C GLU A 54 12.73 -27.69 -12.78
N ASP A 55 13.99 -27.48 -12.37
CA ASP A 55 15.18 -27.93 -13.13
C ASP A 55 16.14 -28.92 -12.41
N ALA A 56 15.91 -29.32 -11.15
CA ALA A 56 16.77 -30.31 -10.46
C ALA A 56 16.27 -31.77 -10.48
N VAL A 57 15.21 -32.10 -11.23
CA VAL A 57 14.63 -33.47 -11.26
C VAL A 57 15.01 -34.26 -12.52
N GLU A 58 16.15 -33.98 -13.15
CA GLU A 58 16.61 -34.76 -14.30
C GLU A 58 18.05 -35.28 -14.23
N ARG A 59 18.67 -35.30 -13.05
CA ARG A 59 19.93 -36.05 -12.82
C ARG A 59 20.06 -36.60 -11.40
N ALA A 60 19.42 -37.73 -11.11
CA ALA A 60 19.80 -38.65 -10.03
C ALA A 60 19.38 -40.08 -10.41
#